data_AF-A0A952BP44-F1
#
_entry.id   AF-A0A952BP44-F1
#
_cell.length_a   1.000
_cell.length_b   1.000
_cell.length_c   1.000
_cell.angle_alpha   90.00
_cell.angle_beta   90.00
_cell.angle_gamma   90.00
#
_symmetry.space_group_name_H-M   'P 1'
#
loop_
_entity.id
_entity.type
_entity.pdbx_description
1 polymer ?
#
loop_
_entity_poly.entity_id
_entity_poly.type
_entity_poly.pdbx_seq_one_letter_code
_entity_poly.pdbx_strand_id
1 'polypeptide(L)'
;PAPNPELLDAVDHPTSPVRLWTLFGGLTGLVTGFAMTMWMSYDYPTVVGGKPIGSVIPYVVIMFELTILFGALSTLAGLAFHAWRSNQRAPFDGRFSDDQIGIFVPCPVERRPAIEQLLTSAGATEVKIETD
;
A
#
# COMPACT_ATOMS: atom_id res chain seq x y z
N PRO A 1 13.30 11.24 2.08
CA PRO A 1 13.87 10.41 0.99
C PRO A 1 13.10 10.57 -0.34
N ALA A 2 13.80 10.98 -1.40
CA ALA A 2 13.26 10.94 -2.76
C ALA A 2 13.36 9.51 -3.34
N PRO A 3 12.40 9.04 -4.15
CA PRO A 3 12.52 7.76 -4.83
C PRO A 3 13.72 7.76 -5.79
N ASN A 4 14.58 6.75 -5.71
CA ASN A 4 15.65 6.53 -6.69
C ASN A 4 15.29 5.32 -7.56
N PRO A 5 14.95 5.53 -8.85
CA PRO A 5 14.56 4.45 -9.76
C PRO A 5 15.67 3.40 -9.95
N GLU A 6 16.93 3.81 -10.01
CA GLU A 6 18.07 2.91 -10.23
C GLU A 6 18.22 1.91 -9.07
N LEU A 7 17.93 2.36 -7.84
CA LEU A 7 17.94 1.48 -6.66
C LEU A 7 16.77 0.49 -6.68
N LEU A 8 15.60 0.90 -7.15
CA LEU A 8 14.44 0.02 -7.23
C LEU A 8 14.67 -1.10 -8.25
N ASP A 9 15.28 -0.78 -9.40
CA ASP A 9 15.65 -1.76 -10.43
C ASP A 9 16.74 -2.71 -9.94
N ALA A 10 17.71 -2.22 -9.17
CA ALA A 10 18.79 -3.04 -8.61
C ALA A 10 18.31 -4.03 -7.52
N VAL A 11 17.29 -3.65 -6.74
CA VAL A 11 16.76 -4.46 -5.62
C VAL A 11 15.70 -5.48 -6.07
N ASP A 12 15.18 -5.37 -7.30
CA ASP A 12 14.16 -6.25 -7.90
C ASP A 12 12.99 -6.58 -6.94
N HIS A 13 12.35 -5.54 -6.42
CA HIS A 13 11.32 -5.69 -5.39
C HIS A 13 10.02 -6.26 -5.99
N PRO A 14 9.40 -7.31 -5.40
CA PRO A 14 8.15 -7.87 -5.89
C PRO A 14 6.99 -6.89 -5.78
N THR A 15 5.97 -7.04 -6.65
CA THR A 15 4.81 -6.14 -6.60
C THR A 15 4.03 -6.28 -5.29
N SER A 16 3.64 -5.15 -4.70
CA SER A 16 2.92 -5.13 -3.42
C SER A 16 1.52 -5.76 -3.53
N PRO A 17 1.13 -6.65 -2.58
CA PRO A 17 -0.20 -7.26 -2.54
C PRO A 17 -1.32 -6.26 -2.17
N VAL A 18 -0.98 -5.05 -1.66
CA VAL A 18 -1.95 -4.02 -1.25
C VAL A 18 -2.87 -3.61 -2.40
N ARG A 19 -2.43 -3.70 -3.66
CA ARG A 19 -3.27 -3.42 -4.84
C ARG A 19 -4.52 -4.31 -4.92
N LEU A 20 -4.43 -5.56 -4.48
CA LEU A 20 -5.59 -6.47 -4.46
C LEU A 20 -6.62 -6.03 -3.42
N TRP A 21 -6.17 -5.52 -2.27
CA TRP A 21 -7.07 -4.96 -1.25
C TRP A 21 -7.85 -3.76 -1.79
N THR A 22 -7.19 -2.86 -2.52
CA THR A 22 -7.86 -1.73 -3.21
C THR A 22 -8.91 -2.22 -4.20
N LEU A 23 -8.59 -3.23 -5.01
CA LEU A 23 -9.50 -3.78 -6.01
C LEU A 23 -10.76 -4.37 -5.38
N PHE A 24 -10.61 -5.25 -4.38
CA PHE A 24 -11.75 -5.87 -3.70
C PHE A 24 -12.56 -4.86 -2.89
N GLY A 25 -11.89 -3.88 -2.27
CA GLY A 25 -12.56 -2.76 -1.60
C GLY A 25 -13.41 -1.95 -2.56
N GLY A 26 -12.83 -1.51 -3.68
CA GLY A 26 -13.54 -0.76 -4.70
C GLY A 26 -14.74 -1.51 -5.27
N LEU A 27 -14.56 -2.80 -5.61
CA LEU A 27 -15.67 -3.64 -6.11
C LEU A 27 -16.79 -3.78 -5.07
N THR A 28 -16.42 -3.97 -3.79
CA THR A 28 -17.40 -4.03 -2.69
C THR A 28 -18.15 -2.70 -2.55
N GLY A 29 -17.45 -1.57 -2.67
CA GLY A 29 -18.04 -0.23 -2.66
C GLY A 29 -19.02 -0.02 -3.82
N LEU A 30 -18.65 -0.44 -5.03
CA LEU A 30 -19.50 -0.35 -6.21
C LEU A 30 -20.79 -1.17 -6.05
N VAL A 31 -20.66 -2.43 -5.62
CA VAL A 31 -21.80 -3.34 -5.41
C VAL A 31 -22.69 -2.80 -4.29
N THR A 32 -22.11 -2.34 -3.19
CA THR A 32 -22.84 -1.74 -2.07
C THR A 32 -23.59 -0.50 -2.50
N GLY A 33 -22.95 0.41 -3.24
CA GLY A 33 -23.59 1.64 -3.74
C GLY A 33 -24.74 1.36 -4.70
N PHE A 34 -24.56 0.40 -5.61
CA PHE A 34 -25.63 -0.03 -6.51
C PHE A 34 -26.79 -0.65 -5.73
N ALA A 35 -26.50 -1.63 -4.87
CA ALA A 35 -27.52 -2.36 -4.11
C ALA A 35 -28.30 -1.42 -3.17
N MET A 36 -27.60 -0.53 -2.47
CA MET A 36 -28.20 0.42 -1.53
C MET A 36 -29.12 1.41 -2.25
N THR A 37 -28.65 2.05 -3.31
CA THR A 37 -29.45 3.06 -4.04
C THR A 37 -30.66 2.45 -4.73
N MET A 38 -30.49 1.28 -5.34
CA MET A 38 -31.59 0.53 -5.95
C MET A 38 -32.60 0.08 -4.90
N TRP A 39 -32.15 -0.52 -3.81
CA TRP A 39 -33.04 -0.97 -2.75
C TRP A 39 -33.83 0.20 -2.16
N MET A 40 -33.17 1.29 -1.75
CA MET A 40 -33.85 2.47 -1.22
C MET A 40 -34.87 3.06 -2.20
N SER A 41 -34.54 3.08 -3.50
CA SER A 41 -35.47 3.57 -4.53
C SER A 41 -36.73 2.71 -4.65
N TYR A 42 -36.63 1.38 -4.49
CA TYR A 42 -37.78 0.48 -4.57
C TYR A 42 -38.55 0.39 -3.25
N ASP A 43 -37.88 0.55 -2.12
CA ASP A 43 -38.48 0.52 -0.79
C ASP A 43 -39.36 1.76 -0.54
N TYR A 44 -38.90 2.93 -0.96
CA TYR A 44 -39.66 4.18 -0.86
C TYR A 44 -39.75 4.90 -2.22
N PRO A 45 -40.67 4.46 -3.10
CA PRO A 45 -40.73 4.91 -4.49
C PRO A 45 -41.28 6.34 -4.59
N THR A 46 -40.37 7.33 -4.57
CA THR A 46 -40.71 8.74 -4.76
C THR A 46 -40.24 9.23 -6.12
N VAL A 47 -41.16 9.70 -6.95
CA VAL A 47 -40.85 10.30 -8.26
C VAL A 47 -40.36 11.73 -8.06
N VAL A 48 -39.06 11.96 -8.28
CA VAL A 48 -38.44 13.28 -8.17
C VAL A 48 -38.01 13.76 -9.56
N GLY A 49 -38.51 14.93 -9.98
CA GLY A 49 -38.14 15.53 -11.27
C GLY A 49 -38.58 14.69 -12.49
N GLY A 50 -39.64 13.90 -12.36
CA GLY A 50 -40.20 13.08 -13.45
C GLY A 50 -39.37 11.86 -13.84
N LYS A 51 -38.31 11.53 -13.09
CA LYS A 51 -37.44 10.38 -13.37
C LYS A 51 -38.11 9.07 -12.93
N PRO A 52 -37.89 7.96 -13.66
CA PRO A 52 -38.39 6.66 -13.23
C PRO A 52 -37.71 6.20 -11.94
N ILE A 53 -38.43 5.43 -11.14
CA ILE A 53 -37.89 4.71 -9.97
C ILE A 53 -36.78 3.77 -10.44
N GLY A 54 -35.67 3.71 -9.70
CA GLY A 54 -34.51 2.90 -10.11
C GLY A 54 -33.69 3.53 -11.24
N SER A 55 -33.72 4.86 -11.41
CA SER A 55 -32.91 5.54 -12.44
C SER A 55 -31.42 5.42 -12.11
N VAL A 56 -30.70 4.61 -12.88
CA VAL A 56 -29.27 4.31 -12.62
C VAL A 56 -28.37 5.53 -12.82
N ILE A 57 -28.62 6.36 -13.82
CA ILE A 57 -27.77 7.52 -14.18
C ILE A 57 -27.47 8.42 -12.98
N PRO A 58 -28.45 8.91 -12.18
CA PRO A 58 -28.16 9.70 -10.99
C PRO A 58 -27.46 8.92 -9.87
N TYR A 59 -27.63 7.61 -9.78
CA TYR A 59 -27.00 6.79 -8.73
C TYR A 59 -25.52 6.53 -8.99
N VAL A 60 -25.04 6.70 -10.23
CA VAL A 60 -23.61 6.55 -10.58
C VAL A 60 -22.73 7.43 -9.71
N VAL A 61 -23.15 8.64 -9.35
CA VAL A 61 -22.37 9.54 -8.47
C VAL A 61 -22.17 8.89 -7.11
N ILE A 62 -23.23 8.36 -6.50
CA ILE A 62 -23.17 7.69 -5.19
C ILE A 62 -22.33 6.40 -5.28
N MET A 63 -22.50 5.63 -6.35
CA MET A 63 -21.72 4.43 -6.63
C MET A 63 -20.21 4.75 -6.75
N PHE A 64 -19.87 5.84 -7.44
CA PHE A 64 -18.49 6.31 -7.58
C PHE A 64 -17.88 6.68 -6.23
N GLU A 65 -18.57 7.49 -5.43
CA GLU A 65 -18.08 7.89 -4.10
C GLU A 65 -17.88 6.68 -3.18
N LEU A 66 -18.81 5.71 -3.18
CA LEU A 66 -18.66 4.48 -2.39
C LEU A 66 -17.52 3.59 -2.91
N THR A 67 -17.29 3.54 -4.21
CA THR A 67 -16.15 2.83 -4.80
C THR A 67 -14.83 3.42 -4.30
N ILE A 68 -14.69 4.75 -4.30
CA ILE A 68 -13.48 5.43 -3.82
C ILE A 68 -13.33 5.26 -2.31
N LEU A 69 -14.41 5.44 -1.54
CA LEU A 69 -14.39 5.31 -0.08
C LEU A 69 -13.95 3.91 0.36
N PHE A 70 -14.62 2.86 -0.13
CA PHE A 70 -14.26 1.49 0.24
C PHE A 70 -12.90 1.09 -0.33
N GLY A 71 -12.56 1.51 -1.56
CA GLY A 71 -11.23 1.29 -2.13
C GLY A 71 -10.11 1.89 -1.26
N ALA A 72 -10.26 3.13 -0.81
CA ALA A 72 -9.29 3.80 0.05
C ALA A 72 -9.18 3.15 1.44
N LEU A 73 -10.32 2.84 2.08
CA LEU A 73 -10.34 2.18 3.39
C LEU A 73 -9.73 0.78 3.33
N SER A 74 -10.05 -0.01 2.31
CA SER A 74 -9.44 -1.33 2.12
C SER A 74 -7.95 -1.25 1.80
N THR A 75 -7.50 -0.21 1.06
CA THR A 75 -6.07 0.04 0.83
C THR A 75 -5.34 0.30 2.14
N LEU A 76 -5.89 1.18 2.99
CA LEU A 76 -5.31 1.47 4.30
C LEU A 76 -5.29 0.23 5.19
N ALA A 77 -6.38 -0.54 5.21
CA ALA A 77 -6.45 -1.80 5.95
C ALA A 77 -5.42 -2.82 5.45
N GLY A 78 -5.25 -2.97 4.13
CA GLY A 78 -4.25 -3.86 3.54
C GLY A 78 -2.82 -3.42 3.87
N LEU A 79 -2.53 -2.12 3.79
CA LEU A 79 -1.24 -1.57 4.21
C LEU A 79 -0.96 -1.86 5.69
N ALA A 80 -1.92 -1.56 6.57
CA ALA A 80 -1.78 -1.80 8.01
C ALA A 80 -1.60 -3.29 8.33
N PHE A 81 -2.36 -4.17 7.66
CA PHE A 81 -2.26 -5.61 7.84
C PHE A 81 -0.87 -6.15 7.44
N HIS A 82 -0.35 -5.71 6.28
CA HIS A 82 0.97 -6.13 5.82
C HIS A 82 2.10 -5.50 6.65
N ALA A 83 1.96 -4.24 7.07
CA ALA A 83 2.92 -3.58 7.95
C ALA A 83 2.99 -4.28 9.31
N TRP A 84 1.85 -4.66 9.88
CA TRP A 84 1.80 -5.38 11.15
C TRP A 84 2.39 -6.79 11.05
N ARG A 85 2.19 -7.48 9.92
CA ARG A 85 2.72 -8.83 9.69
C ARG A 85 4.21 -8.85 9.32
N SER A 86 4.72 -7.76 8.74
CA SER A 86 6.14 -7.65 8.38
C SER A 86 6.98 -7.47 9.64
N ASN A 87 7.71 -8.52 10.03
CA ASN A 87 8.66 -8.47 11.14
C ASN A 87 10.09 -8.12 10.70
N GLN A 88 10.24 -7.45 9.55
CA GLN A 88 11.55 -6.99 9.08
C GLN A 88 11.94 -5.71 9.81
N ARG A 89 12.41 -5.88 11.05
CA ARG A 89 13.03 -4.81 11.82
C ARG A 89 14.44 -4.62 11.29
N ALA A 90 14.62 -3.64 10.41
CA ALA A 90 15.95 -3.14 10.10
C ALA A 90 16.34 -2.13 11.20
N PRO A 91 17.61 -2.10 11.62
CA PRO A 91 18.12 -1.04 12.50
C PRO A 91 17.90 0.32 11.84
N PHE A 92 17.38 1.28 12.61
CA PHE A 92 17.08 2.61 12.10
C PHE A 92 18.02 3.65 12.73
N ASP A 93 18.71 4.41 11.88
CA ASP A 93 19.50 5.58 12.26
C ASP A 93 18.80 6.84 11.73
N GLY A 94 18.68 7.88 12.55
CA GLY A 94 18.02 9.13 12.16
C GLY A 94 18.67 9.82 10.95
N ARG A 95 19.96 9.56 10.70
CA ARG A 95 20.69 10.07 9.53
C ARG A 95 20.12 9.56 8.20
N PHE A 96 19.40 8.44 8.21
CA PHE A 96 18.78 7.87 7.00
C PHE A 96 17.60 8.71 6.47
N SER A 97 17.00 9.52 7.32
CA SER A 97 15.91 10.42 6.90
C SER A 97 16.41 11.72 6.29
N ASP A 98 17.69 12.05 6.49
CA ASP A 98 18.31 13.31 6.11
C ASP A 98 19.17 13.17 4.84
N ASP A 99 20.38 12.62 4.98
CA ASP A 99 21.40 12.62 3.91
C ASP A 99 22.08 11.27 3.66
N GLN A 100 21.77 10.23 4.45
CA GLN A 100 22.44 8.93 4.33
C GLN A 100 21.49 7.83 3.83
N ILE A 101 22.04 6.84 3.11
CA ILE A 101 21.32 5.64 2.69
C ILE A 101 21.95 4.43 3.39
N GLY A 102 21.14 3.66 4.11
CA GLY A 102 21.57 2.43 4.78
C GLY A 102 21.28 1.19 3.93
N ILE A 103 22.26 0.28 3.85
CA ILE A 103 22.07 -1.07 3.27
C ILE A 103 22.18 -2.08 4.42
N PHE A 104 21.11 -2.81 4.67
CA PHE A 104 21.08 -3.87 5.69
C PHE A 104 21.21 -5.25 5.04
N VAL A 105 22.21 -6.02 5.46
CA VAL A 105 22.46 -7.37 4.95
C VAL A 105 22.39 -8.37 6.10
N PRO A 106 21.27 -9.10 6.26
CA PRO A 106 21.19 -10.17 7.25
C PRO A 106 22.16 -11.29 6.85
N CYS A 107 23.15 -11.57 7.70
CA CYS A 107 24.17 -12.58 7.43
C CYS A 107 24.58 -13.36 8.67
N PRO A 108 24.99 -14.64 8.51
CA PRO A 108 25.49 -15.44 9.61
C PRO A 108 26.90 -14.98 10.00
N VAL A 109 27.33 -15.27 11.24
CA VAL A 109 28.52 -14.68 11.87
C VAL A 109 29.80 -14.94 11.06
N GLU A 110 29.87 -16.08 10.40
CA GLU A 110 31.03 -16.53 9.63
C GLU A 110 31.26 -15.70 8.37
N ARG A 111 30.20 -15.08 7.83
CA ARG A 111 30.28 -14.27 6.60
C ARG A 111 30.47 -12.77 6.87
N ARG A 112 30.38 -12.32 8.13
CA ARG A 112 30.53 -10.91 8.50
C ARG A 112 31.82 -10.28 7.96
N PRO A 113 33.01 -10.89 8.10
CA PRO A 113 34.25 -10.26 7.63
C PRO A 113 34.29 -10.10 6.10
N ALA A 114 33.75 -11.08 5.37
CA ALA A 114 33.68 -11.03 3.91
C ALA A 114 32.70 -9.96 3.42
N ILE A 115 31.57 -9.79 4.10
CA ILE A 115 30.57 -8.77 3.75
C ILE A 115 31.06 -7.37 4.12
N GLU A 116 31.72 -7.21 5.28
CA GLU A 116 32.33 -5.95 5.66
C GLU A 116 33.37 -5.50 4.63
N GLN A 117 34.28 -6.39 4.23
CA GLN A 117 35.25 -6.11 3.15
C GLN A 117 34.57 -5.76 1.83
N LEU A 118 33.51 -6.49 1.46
CA LEU A 118 32.75 -6.21 0.25
C LEU A 118 32.15 -4.80 0.28
N LEU A 119 31.48 -4.43 1.37
CA LEU A 119 30.85 -3.12 1.53
C LEU A 119 31.89 -1.99 1.52
N THR A 120 33.01 -2.15 2.23
CA THR A 120 34.10 -1.16 2.21
C THR A 120 34.70 -1.03 0.81
N SER A 121 34.94 -2.14 0.11
CA SER A 121 35.48 -2.12 -1.27
C SER A 121 34.52 -1.50 -2.28
N ALA A 122 33.21 -1.60 -2.03
CA ALA A 122 32.17 -0.99 -2.85
C ALA A 122 31.97 0.51 -2.55
N GLY A 123 32.68 1.08 -1.58
CA GLY A 123 32.65 2.51 -1.25
C GLY A 123 31.73 2.90 -0.10
N ALA A 124 31.37 1.98 0.80
CA ALA A 124 30.59 2.32 1.99
C ALA A 124 31.34 3.31 2.91
N THR A 125 30.70 4.43 3.26
CA THR A 125 31.25 5.46 4.15
C THR A 125 31.45 4.95 5.58
N GLU A 126 30.53 4.12 6.07
CA GLU A 126 30.53 3.57 7.42
C GLU A 126 29.94 2.15 7.37
N VAL A 127 30.56 1.20 8.06
CA VAL A 127 30.04 -0.17 8.22
C VAL A 127 29.90 -0.46 9.70
N LYS A 128 28.69 -0.82 10.13
CA LYS A 128 28.38 -1.19 11.51
C LYS A 128 27.86 -2.63 11.56
N ILE A 129 28.30 -3.36 12.57
CA ILE A 129 27.77 -4.69 12.86
C ILE A 129 26.67 -4.52 13.89
N GLU A 130 25.42 -4.54 13.42
CA GLU A 130 24.29 -4.59 14.35
C GLU A 130 24.10 -6.02 14.84
N THR A 131 24.07 -6.17 16.16
CA THR A 131 23.72 -7.44 16.81
C THR A 131 22.29 -7.25 17.32
N ASP A 132 21.39 -8.18 16.98
CA ASP A 132 20.00 -8.19 17.45
C ASP A 132 19.88 -8.02 18.98
#